data_AF-J0QW96-F1
#
_entry.id   AF-J0QW96-F1
#
_cell.length_a   1.000
_cell.length_b   1.000
_cell.length_c   1.000
_cell.angle_alpha   90.00
_cell.angle_beta   90.00
_cell.angle_gamma   90.00
#
_symmetry.space_group_name_H-M   'P 1'
#
loop_
_entity.id
_entity.type
_entity.pdbx_description
1 polymer ?
#
loop_
_entity_poly.entity_id
_entity_poly.type
_entity_poly.pdbx_seq_one_letter_code
_entity_poly.pdbx_strand_id
1 'polypeptide(L)'
;MTNIEPNQNTIKDNVHQSTPDANKDKADSDLKRHIHLLKITDLKPWDRNARKHSKHQIKQIAKSIETFGFTNPVLIDQNNTILAGHGRVEAAKLLKLPHVPCLYLETLSDAQKRAYVLADNQLALNASWDEDLLSQELKALSQIDLGFELNTTGFTIAEIDQLIDGVQLEETGDPREDALPQDVSERVQFGDIWALGNHRLICGDSLDKQTLASLMNNEKATLVFTDPPYNVKIDGHVGGNGKTKHKEFAFASGEMNEQEFTTFLCNAFIHLTEHSKDGSIHFICMDWRHMREVMDAASGLYSELKNLIVWAKDNGGMGTFYRSRHELIFAYKYGTTDHINSFELGQHGRYRTNVWQYRSANQKELNHHPTVKPVEMIADAIKDVSQRNDIVLDLFGGSGSTLIAAEKTGRRAYLSEYDPHYCDIILQRYEDYAKDQAVLLERPSLIEHQG
;
A
#
# COMPACT_ATOMS: atom_id res chain seq x y z
N MET A 1 -91.28 -38.57 4.02
CA MET A 1 -91.54 -39.22 5.33
C MET A 1 -90.23 -39.92 5.67
N THR A 2 -89.43 -39.51 6.64
CA THR A 2 -89.76 -39.14 8.03
C THR A 2 -88.65 -38.26 8.61
N ASN A 3 -89.05 -37.23 9.36
CA ASN A 3 -88.22 -36.37 10.23
C ASN A 3 -87.50 -37.17 11.32
N ILE A 4 -86.29 -36.76 11.74
CA ILE A 4 -85.88 -36.56 13.15
C ILE A 4 -84.85 -35.41 13.24
N GLU A 5 -85.06 -34.54 14.22
CA GLU A 5 -84.37 -33.29 14.59
C GLU A 5 -82.89 -33.41 15.06
N PRO A 6 -82.15 -32.28 15.14
CA PRO A 6 -80.71 -32.26 15.40
C PRO A 6 -80.38 -32.17 16.89
N ASN A 7 -79.36 -32.93 17.32
CA ASN A 7 -78.88 -32.90 18.70
C ASN A 7 -77.71 -31.93 18.87
N GLN A 8 -77.78 -31.18 19.97
CA GLN A 8 -76.89 -30.11 20.40
C GLN A 8 -75.47 -30.63 20.67
N ASN A 9 -74.45 -29.87 20.28
CA ASN A 9 -73.17 -29.91 20.98
C ASN A 9 -72.51 -28.53 20.98
N THR A 10 -72.54 -27.92 22.15
CA THR A 10 -71.90 -26.67 22.56
C THR A 10 -70.40 -26.66 22.24
N ILE A 11 -69.97 -25.66 21.47
CA ILE A 11 -68.59 -25.21 21.37
C ILE A 11 -68.22 -24.62 22.74
N LYS A 12 -67.25 -25.23 23.42
CA LYS A 12 -66.53 -24.58 24.53
C LYS A 12 -65.31 -23.91 23.94
N ASP A 13 -65.30 -22.58 24.00
CA ASP A 13 -64.13 -21.75 23.77
C ASP A 13 -63.00 -22.15 24.73
N ASN A 14 -61.95 -22.78 24.20
CA ASN A 14 -60.68 -22.90 24.90
C ASN A 14 -59.81 -21.71 24.46
N VAL A 15 -59.88 -20.63 25.24
CA VAL A 15 -58.91 -19.54 25.21
C VAL A 15 -57.56 -20.14 25.58
N HIS A 16 -56.70 -20.35 24.57
CA HIS A 16 -55.30 -20.69 24.79
C HIS A 16 -54.59 -19.42 25.28
N GLN A 17 -54.48 -19.27 26.60
CA GLN A 17 -53.55 -18.32 27.21
C GLN A 17 -52.13 -18.74 26.82
N SER A 18 -51.57 -18.06 25.82
CA SER A 18 -50.15 -18.09 25.53
C SER A 18 -49.40 -17.51 26.74
N THR A 19 -48.69 -18.36 27.48
CA THR A 19 -47.72 -17.93 28.50
C THR A 19 -46.64 -17.06 27.84
N PRO A 20 -46.25 -15.91 28.44
CA PRO A 20 -45.13 -15.12 27.96
C PRO A 20 -43.84 -15.93 28.02
N ASP A 21 -43.06 -15.87 26.95
CA ASP A 21 -41.82 -16.61 26.76
C ASP A 21 -40.73 -16.00 27.66
N ALA A 22 -40.53 -16.58 28.85
CA ALA A 22 -39.64 -16.07 29.90
C ALA A 22 -38.17 -15.85 29.49
N ASN A 23 -37.76 -16.35 28.31
CA ASN A 23 -36.44 -16.10 27.73
C ASN A 23 -36.34 -14.75 26.98
N LYS A 24 -37.44 -14.19 26.47
CA LYS A 24 -37.44 -12.86 25.84
C LYS A 24 -37.39 -11.74 26.88
N ASP A 25 -38.11 -11.89 27.98
CA ASP A 25 -38.14 -10.89 29.06
C ASP A 25 -36.77 -10.73 29.77
N LYS A 26 -35.94 -11.77 29.75
CA LYS A 26 -34.58 -11.73 30.32
C LYS A 26 -33.59 -10.94 29.46
N ALA A 27 -33.84 -10.82 28.15
CA ALA A 27 -33.02 -10.00 27.25
C ALA A 27 -33.36 -8.51 27.43
N ASP A 28 -34.64 -8.17 27.66
CA ASP A 28 -35.12 -6.79 27.80
C ASP A 28 -34.95 -6.21 29.21
N SER A 29 -35.06 -7.00 30.28
CA SER A 29 -34.93 -6.50 31.66
C SER A 29 -33.49 -6.16 32.07
N ASP A 30 -32.50 -6.65 31.32
CA ASP A 30 -31.06 -6.53 31.61
C ASP A 30 -30.38 -5.35 30.90
N LEU A 31 -31.12 -4.51 30.17
CA LEU A 31 -30.57 -3.48 29.26
C LEU A 31 -30.21 -2.14 29.92
N LYS A 32 -30.31 -2.00 31.24
CA LYS A 32 -29.74 -0.85 31.99
C LYS A 32 -28.35 -1.16 32.54
N ARG A 33 -27.47 -1.76 31.74
CA ARG A 33 -26.06 -1.93 32.14
C ARG A 33 -25.32 -0.62 31.86
N HIS A 34 -24.93 0.07 32.91
CA HIS A 34 -24.10 1.27 32.81
C HIS A 34 -22.66 0.87 32.46
N ILE A 35 -22.03 1.64 31.56
CA ILE A 35 -20.60 1.51 31.28
C ILE A 35 -19.83 2.27 32.36
N HIS A 36 -18.87 1.60 33.00
CA HIS A 36 -18.04 2.17 34.06
C HIS A 36 -16.59 2.34 33.57
N LEU A 37 -15.98 3.50 33.78
CA LEU A 37 -14.55 3.68 33.55
C LEU A 37 -13.77 3.22 34.78
N LEU A 38 -13.02 2.13 34.65
CA LEU A 38 -12.22 1.55 35.73
C LEU A 38 -10.73 1.66 35.44
N LYS A 39 -9.91 1.78 36.49
CA LYS A 39 -8.46 1.79 36.34
C LYS A 39 -8.01 0.41 35.86
N ILE A 40 -7.06 0.38 34.94
CA ILE A 40 -6.51 -0.89 34.42
C ILE A 40 -5.93 -1.76 35.54
N THR A 41 -5.33 -1.14 36.56
CA THR A 41 -4.73 -1.82 37.72
C THR A 41 -5.75 -2.54 38.59
N ASP A 42 -7.02 -2.16 38.51
CA ASP A 42 -8.08 -2.70 39.34
C ASP A 42 -8.73 -3.93 38.69
N LEU A 43 -8.37 -4.22 37.43
CA LEU A 43 -8.86 -5.36 36.67
C LEU A 43 -7.98 -6.59 36.88
N LYS A 44 -8.61 -7.74 37.08
CA LYS A 44 -7.94 -9.03 37.26
C LYS A 44 -8.12 -9.89 36.01
N PRO A 45 -7.05 -10.44 35.41
CA PRO A 45 -7.20 -11.36 34.29
C PRO A 45 -7.88 -12.64 34.75
N TRP A 46 -8.69 -13.23 33.87
CA TRP A 46 -9.23 -14.57 34.10
C TRP A 46 -8.15 -15.63 33.98
N ASP A 47 -7.85 -16.32 35.08
CA ASP A 47 -6.73 -17.27 35.20
C ASP A 47 -6.77 -18.44 34.19
N ARG A 48 -7.96 -18.79 33.69
CA ARG A 48 -8.16 -19.91 32.75
C ARG A 48 -8.50 -19.44 31.33
N ASN A 49 -8.01 -18.26 30.93
CA ASN A 49 -8.32 -17.75 29.59
C ASN A 49 -7.59 -18.60 28.55
N ALA A 50 -8.36 -19.34 27.74
CA ALA A 50 -7.81 -20.19 26.70
C ALA A 50 -7.32 -19.39 25.48
N ARG A 51 -7.82 -18.16 25.29
CA ARG A 51 -7.45 -17.31 24.17
C ARG A 51 -6.15 -16.56 24.45
N LYS A 52 -5.16 -16.78 23.59
CA LYS A 52 -3.89 -16.06 23.59
C LYS A 52 -3.92 -14.97 22.52
N HIS A 53 -3.34 -13.82 22.84
CA HIS A 53 -3.15 -12.73 21.89
C HIS A 53 -1.65 -12.59 21.58
N SER A 54 -1.30 -12.59 20.30
CA SER A 54 0.08 -12.32 19.88
C SER A 54 0.42 -10.84 20.11
N LYS A 55 1.72 -10.50 20.20
CA LYS A 55 2.15 -9.10 20.29
C LYS A 55 1.64 -8.26 19.11
N HIS A 56 1.62 -8.85 17.91
CA HIS A 56 1.08 -8.22 16.71
C HIS A 56 -0.40 -7.88 16.87
N GLN A 57 -1.21 -8.84 17.28
CA GLN A 57 -2.65 -8.62 17.48
C GLN A 57 -2.93 -7.55 18.55
N ILE A 58 -2.14 -7.51 19.63
CA ILE A 58 -2.28 -6.44 20.65
C ILE A 58 -1.98 -5.06 20.06
N LYS A 59 -0.98 -4.93 19.18
CA LYS A 59 -0.70 -3.67 18.47
C LYS A 59 -1.85 -3.27 17.55
N GLN A 60 -2.46 -4.20 16.82
CA GLN A 60 -3.63 -3.91 15.98
C GLN A 60 -4.83 -3.41 16.81
N ILE A 61 -5.13 -4.08 17.93
CA ILE A 61 -6.19 -3.63 18.85
C ILE A 61 -5.87 -2.24 19.42
N ALA A 62 -4.60 -1.99 19.79
CA ALA A 62 -4.17 -0.67 20.27
C ALA A 62 -4.36 0.41 19.19
N LYS A 63 -4.01 0.14 17.93
CA LYS A 63 -4.22 1.10 16.85
C LYS A 63 -5.70 1.39 16.63
N SER A 64 -6.54 0.35 16.64
CA SER A 64 -7.99 0.50 16.55
C SER A 64 -8.57 1.36 17.70
N ILE A 65 -8.10 1.17 18.93
CA ILE A 65 -8.49 1.99 20.08
C ILE A 65 -8.01 3.45 19.95
N GLU A 66 -6.80 3.68 19.44
CA GLU A 66 -6.28 5.03 19.21
C GLU A 66 -7.12 5.78 18.17
N THR A 67 -7.52 5.11 17.09
CA THR A 67 -8.29 5.70 15.98
C THR A 67 -9.77 5.88 16.30
N PHE A 68 -10.45 4.84 16.79
CA PHE A 68 -11.90 4.84 16.97
C PHE A 68 -12.35 5.04 18.42
N GLY A 69 -11.39 5.09 19.35
CA GLY A 69 -11.67 4.99 20.77
C GLY A 69 -12.12 3.58 21.18
N PHE A 70 -12.52 3.46 22.44
CA PHE A 70 -13.14 2.23 22.93
C PHE A 70 -14.60 2.12 22.45
N THR A 71 -14.83 1.37 21.38
CA THR A 71 -16.17 1.10 20.85
C THR A 71 -16.89 -0.02 21.60
N ASN A 72 -16.14 -0.98 22.16
CA ASN A 72 -16.67 -2.09 22.93
C ASN A 72 -16.12 -2.05 24.37
N PRO A 73 -16.96 -2.18 25.43
CA PRO A 73 -16.49 -2.25 26.81
C PRO A 73 -15.94 -3.63 27.18
N VAL A 74 -15.00 -3.68 28.12
CA VAL A 74 -14.47 -4.91 28.70
C VAL A 74 -15.54 -5.54 29.60
N LEU A 75 -15.82 -6.83 29.41
CA LEU A 75 -16.85 -7.51 30.20
C LEU A 75 -16.21 -8.09 31.45
N ILE A 76 -16.72 -7.72 32.62
CA ILE A 76 -16.14 -8.08 33.92
C ILE A 76 -17.20 -8.67 34.84
N ASP A 77 -16.74 -9.44 35.83
CA ASP A 77 -17.58 -9.87 36.94
C ASP A 77 -17.55 -8.88 38.12
N GLN A 78 -18.35 -9.15 39.16
CA GLN A 78 -18.45 -8.32 40.36
C GLN A 78 -17.13 -8.14 41.13
N ASN A 79 -16.12 -8.97 40.85
CA ASN A 79 -14.79 -8.91 41.48
C ASN A 79 -13.74 -8.25 40.56
N ASN A 80 -14.19 -7.53 39.53
CA ASN A 80 -13.37 -6.92 38.47
C ASN A 80 -12.54 -7.93 37.67
N THR A 81 -12.99 -9.19 37.59
CA THR A 81 -12.30 -10.22 36.81
C THR A 81 -12.76 -10.14 35.36
N ILE A 82 -11.82 -10.05 34.42
CA ILE A 82 -12.06 -9.90 33.00
C ILE A 82 -12.63 -11.19 32.42
N LEU A 83 -13.90 -11.19 32.04
CA LEU A 83 -14.56 -12.29 31.36
C LEU A 83 -14.32 -12.23 29.85
N ALA A 84 -14.37 -11.05 29.25
CA ALA A 84 -14.06 -10.85 27.83
C ALA A 84 -13.39 -9.49 27.58
N GLY A 85 -12.49 -9.44 26.59
CA GLY A 85 -11.77 -8.22 26.23
C GLY A 85 -10.35 -8.11 26.80
N HIS A 86 -9.70 -9.23 27.17
CA HIS A 86 -8.30 -9.24 27.62
C HIS A 86 -7.36 -8.52 26.65
N GLY A 87 -7.49 -8.77 25.34
CA GLY A 87 -6.70 -8.08 24.32
C GLY A 87 -6.86 -6.55 24.34
N ARG A 88 -8.05 -6.03 24.64
CA ARG A 88 -8.31 -4.58 24.78
C ARG A 88 -7.65 -4.00 26.02
N VAL A 89 -7.61 -4.74 27.13
CA VAL A 89 -6.91 -4.33 28.35
C VAL A 89 -5.39 -4.30 28.12
N GLU A 90 -4.83 -5.31 27.47
CA GLU A 90 -3.40 -5.34 27.11
C GLU A 90 -3.03 -4.23 26.10
N ALA A 91 -3.90 -3.97 25.13
CA ALA A 91 -3.75 -2.83 24.22
C ALA A 91 -3.79 -1.49 24.95
N ALA A 92 -4.71 -1.30 25.90
CA ALA A 92 -4.77 -0.09 26.71
C ALA A 92 -3.54 0.10 27.61
N LYS A 93 -2.94 -0.99 28.12
CA LYS A 93 -1.65 -0.94 28.80
C LYS A 93 -0.53 -0.47 27.86
N LEU A 94 -0.50 -0.97 26.64
CA LEU A 94 0.47 -0.55 25.62
C LEU A 94 0.35 0.95 25.31
N LEU A 95 -0.89 1.45 25.19
CA LEU A 95 -1.22 2.86 24.99
C LEU A 95 -1.06 3.72 26.26
N LYS A 96 -0.71 3.11 27.40
CA LYS A 96 -0.58 3.78 28.71
C LYS A 96 -1.85 4.52 29.15
N LEU A 97 -3.02 4.00 28.76
CA LEU A 97 -4.30 4.56 29.19
C LEU A 97 -4.53 4.30 30.69
N PRO A 98 -5.05 5.27 31.45
CA PRO A 98 -5.28 5.09 32.88
C PRO A 98 -6.54 4.28 33.17
N HIS A 99 -7.56 4.37 32.31
CA HIS A 99 -8.87 3.76 32.51
C HIS A 99 -9.35 3.04 31.24
N VAL A 100 -10.21 2.04 31.43
CA VAL A 100 -10.91 1.33 30.36
C VAL A 100 -12.41 1.24 30.68
N PRO A 101 -13.29 1.33 29.66
CA PRO A 101 -14.72 1.16 29.86
C PRO A 101 -15.06 -0.31 30.09
N CYS A 102 -15.84 -0.57 31.13
CA CYS A 102 -16.20 -1.89 31.60
C CYS A 102 -17.71 -2.04 31.76
N LEU A 103 -18.20 -3.26 31.54
CA LEU A 103 -19.59 -3.66 31.75
C LEU A 103 -19.64 -4.84 32.72
N TYR A 104 -20.39 -4.71 33.81
CA TYR A 104 -20.57 -5.79 34.79
C TYR A 104 -21.59 -6.83 34.30
N LEU A 105 -21.23 -8.11 34.42
CA LEU A 105 -22.13 -9.26 34.20
C LEU A 105 -22.54 -9.85 35.55
N GLU A 106 -23.43 -9.15 36.27
CA GLU A 106 -23.75 -9.40 37.68
C GLU A 106 -24.57 -10.68 37.93
N THR A 107 -25.28 -11.18 36.92
CA THR A 107 -26.30 -12.25 37.07
C THR A 107 -25.80 -13.65 36.70
N LEU A 108 -24.53 -13.79 36.31
CA LEU A 108 -23.97 -15.08 35.89
C LEU A 108 -23.40 -15.88 37.08
N SER A 109 -23.87 -17.12 37.24
CA SER A 109 -23.19 -18.12 38.08
C SER A 109 -21.79 -18.44 37.57
N ASP A 110 -20.93 -19.02 38.41
CA ASP A 110 -19.55 -19.37 38.03
C ASP A 110 -19.46 -20.32 36.84
N ALA A 111 -20.40 -21.28 36.74
CA ALA A 111 -20.49 -22.17 35.58
C ALA A 111 -20.88 -21.41 34.30
N GLN A 112 -21.81 -20.46 34.40
CA GLN A 112 -22.20 -19.61 33.28
C GLN A 112 -21.10 -18.65 32.86
N LYS A 113 -20.32 -18.09 33.80
CA LYS A 113 -19.12 -17.30 33.49
C LYS A 113 -18.12 -18.11 32.66
N ARG A 114 -17.83 -19.35 33.08
CA ARG A 114 -16.93 -20.26 32.35
C ARG A 114 -17.44 -20.59 30.95
N ALA A 115 -18.73 -20.90 30.82
CA ALA A 115 -19.34 -21.19 29.53
C ALA A 115 -19.32 -19.96 28.61
N TYR A 116 -19.59 -18.77 29.17
CA TYR A 116 -19.58 -17.51 28.44
C TYR A 116 -18.19 -17.18 27.87
N VAL A 117 -17.12 -17.32 28.67
CA VAL A 117 -15.74 -17.09 28.20
C VAL A 117 -15.40 -18.00 27.01
N LEU A 118 -15.87 -19.24 27.00
CA LEU A 118 -15.66 -20.16 25.87
C LEU A 118 -16.53 -19.78 24.67
N ALA A 119 -17.81 -19.48 24.90
CA ALA A 119 -18.76 -19.10 23.87
C ALA A 119 -18.35 -17.81 23.15
N ASP A 120 -17.97 -16.75 23.87
CA ASP A 120 -17.51 -15.47 23.30
C ASP A 120 -16.32 -15.67 22.35
N ASN A 121 -15.36 -16.50 22.76
CA ASN A 121 -14.20 -16.81 21.94
C ASN A 121 -14.54 -17.68 20.71
N GLN A 122 -15.40 -18.69 20.88
CA GLN A 122 -15.74 -19.61 19.78
C GLN A 122 -16.71 -18.97 18.78
N LEU A 123 -17.70 -18.21 19.24
CA LEU A 123 -18.67 -17.55 18.37
C LEU A 123 -18.01 -16.53 17.46
N ALA A 124 -17.00 -15.80 17.96
CA ALA A 124 -16.18 -14.90 17.15
C ALA A 124 -15.38 -15.64 16.05
N LEU A 125 -15.00 -16.90 16.28
CA LEU A 125 -14.28 -17.74 15.30
C LEU A 125 -15.21 -18.46 14.31
N ASN A 126 -16.48 -18.64 14.67
CA ASN A 126 -17.46 -19.34 13.83
C ASN A 126 -18.04 -18.45 12.71
N ALA A 127 -17.81 -17.13 12.77
CA ALA A 127 -18.21 -16.22 11.72
C ALA A 127 -17.25 -16.32 10.53
N SER A 128 -17.80 -16.26 9.32
CA SER A 128 -17.05 -16.15 8.07
C SER A 128 -17.38 -14.84 7.38
N TRP A 129 -16.46 -14.36 6.55
CA TRP A 129 -16.71 -13.22 5.69
C TRP A 129 -17.48 -13.65 4.44
N ASP A 130 -18.32 -12.76 3.94
CA ASP A 130 -18.70 -12.74 2.53
C ASP A 130 -17.58 -11.99 1.80
N GLU A 131 -16.75 -12.70 1.03
CA GLU A 131 -15.53 -12.15 0.44
C GLU A 131 -15.82 -11.08 -0.61
N ASP A 132 -16.91 -11.21 -1.37
CA ASP A 132 -17.30 -10.25 -2.40
C ASP A 132 -17.72 -8.92 -1.77
N LEU A 133 -18.54 -8.97 -0.72
CA LEU A 133 -18.97 -7.78 0.02
C LEU A 133 -17.79 -7.13 0.76
N LEU A 134 -16.93 -7.93 1.38
CA LEU A 134 -15.74 -7.44 2.09
C LEU A 134 -14.78 -6.71 1.15
N SER A 135 -14.50 -7.30 -0.02
CA SER A 135 -13.64 -6.70 -1.05
C SER A 135 -14.19 -5.35 -1.52
N GLN A 136 -15.49 -5.29 -1.83
CA GLN A 136 -16.16 -4.07 -2.26
C GLN A 136 -16.09 -2.96 -1.20
N GLU A 137 -16.30 -3.30 0.07
CA GLU A 137 -16.24 -2.34 1.18
C GLU A 137 -14.81 -1.81 1.38
N LEU A 138 -13.81 -2.70 1.41
CA LEU A 138 -12.40 -2.30 1.54
C LEU A 138 -11.96 -1.41 0.35
N LYS A 139 -12.42 -1.74 -0.86
CA LYS A 139 -12.16 -0.94 -2.06
C LYS A 139 -12.80 0.44 -1.94
N ALA A 140 -14.06 0.54 -1.52
CA ALA A 140 -14.74 1.81 -1.32
C ALA A 140 -14.03 2.68 -0.26
N LEU A 141 -13.63 2.08 0.86
CA LEU A 141 -12.86 2.77 1.90
C LEU A 141 -11.49 3.24 1.40
N SER A 142 -10.85 2.49 0.49
CA SER A 142 -9.58 2.91 -0.12
C SER A 142 -9.69 4.12 -1.06
N GLN A 143 -10.89 4.46 -1.52
CA GLN A 143 -11.12 5.56 -2.46
C GLN A 143 -11.48 6.89 -1.78
N ILE A 144 -11.63 6.91 -0.46
CA ILE A 144 -11.98 8.10 0.31
C ILE A 144 -10.85 8.48 1.28
N ASP A 145 -10.77 9.77 1.61
CA ASP A 145 -9.87 10.24 2.66
C ASP A 145 -10.46 9.91 4.05
N LEU A 146 -9.96 8.84 4.65
CA LEU A 146 -10.40 8.35 5.96
C LEU A 146 -9.80 9.16 7.12
N GLY A 147 -8.68 9.86 6.90
CA GLY A 147 -7.85 10.41 7.99
C GLY A 147 -7.14 9.35 8.86
N PHE A 148 -7.22 8.06 8.50
CA PHE A 148 -6.51 6.95 9.16
C PHE A 148 -6.19 5.81 8.18
N GLU A 149 -5.29 4.90 8.58
CA GLU A 149 -4.83 3.79 7.75
C GLU A 149 -5.83 2.61 7.74
N LEU A 150 -6.07 2.03 6.56
CA LEU A 150 -6.98 0.89 6.37
C LEU A 150 -6.62 -0.34 7.20
N ASN A 151 -5.32 -0.59 7.44
CA ASN A 151 -4.84 -1.69 8.27
C ASN A 151 -5.34 -1.64 9.74
N THR A 152 -5.91 -0.50 10.17
CA THR A 152 -6.56 -0.33 11.47
C THR A 152 -7.82 -1.17 11.62
N THR A 153 -8.42 -1.63 10.50
CA THR A 153 -9.55 -2.57 10.47
C THR A 153 -9.21 -3.96 11.02
N GLY A 154 -7.92 -4.28 11.17
CA GLY A 154 -7.43 -5.57 11.65
C GLY A 154 -6.92 -6.49 10.55
N PHE A 155 -7.11 -6.12 9.28
CA PHE A 155 -6.45 -6.75 8.14
C PHE A 155 -5.04 -6.19 7.95
N THR A 156 -4.08 -7.04 7.58
CA THR A 156 -2.73 -6.61 7.20
C THR A 156 -2.75 -5.91 5.84
N ILE A 157 -1.68 -5.18 5.52
CA ILE A 157 -1.53 -4.49 4.22
C ILE A 157 -1.63 -5.50 3.06
N ALA A 158 -0.95 -6.64 3.20
CA ALA A 158 -0.96 -7.68 2.17
C ALA A 158 -2.34 -8.31 1.98
N GLU A 159 -3.08 -8.57 3.07
CA GLU A 159 -4.46 -9.09 3.00
C GLU A 159 -5.40 -8.08 2.36
N ILE A 160 -5.30 -6.79 2.69
CA ILE A 160 -6.12 -5.73 2.07
C ILE A 160 -5.88 -5.68 0.57
N ASP A 161 -4.62 -5.69 0.14
CA ASP A 161 -4.29 -5.68 -1.28
C ASP A 161 -4.82 -6.94 -1.99
N GLN A 162 -4.66 -8.14 -1.41
CA GLN A 162 -5.19 -9.39 -1.97
C GLN A 162 -6.73 -9.39 -2.05
N LEU A 163 -7.42 -8.84 -1.05
CA LEU A 163 -8.88 -8.76 -1.07
C LEU A 163 -9.38 -7.79 -2.14
N ILE A 164 -8.71 -6.65 -2.35
CA ILE A 164 -9.13 -5.63 -3.33
C ILE A 164 -8.77 -6.03 -4.76
N ASP A 165 -7.54 -6.53 -4.99
CA ASP A 165 -7.06 -6.89 -6.33
C ASP A 165 -7.53 -8.30 -6.77
N GLY A 166 -8.08 -9.06 -5.83
CA GLY A 166 -8.38 -10.49 -5.96
C GLY A 166 -7.14 -11.35 -5.72
N VAL A 167 -7.35 -12.67 -5.57
CA VAL A 167 -6.26 -13.66 -5.52
C VAL A 167 -5.63 -13.75 -6.91
N GLN A 168 -4.74 -12.82 -7.23
CA GLN A 168 -3.81 -12.96 -8.33
C GLN A 168 -2.68 -13.87 -7.81
N LEU A 169 -2.70 -15.14 -8.22
CA LEU A 169 -1.47 -15.94 -8.23
C LEU A 169 -0.41 -15.09 -8.94
N GLU A 170 0.85 -15.09 -8.49
CA GLU A 170 1.96 -14.35 -9.11
C GLU A 170 2.00 -14.65 -10.63
N GLU A 171 1.23 -13.90 -11.42
CA GLU A 171 1.16 -14.04 -12.86
C GLU A 171 2.43 -13.40 -13.41
N THR A 172 3.00 -14.03 -14.44
CA THR A 172 4.00 -13.36 -15.26
C THR A 172 3.35 -12.08 -15.79
N GLY A 173 3.77 -10.92 -15.29
CA GLY A 173 3.12 -9.62 -15.53
C GLY A 173 2.60 -9.43 -16.94
N ASP A 174 1.42 -8.84 -17.07
CA ASP A 174 0.72 -8.69 -18.35
C ASP A 174 1.54 -7.82 -19.31
N PRO A 175 2.00 -8.36 -20.46
CA PRO A 175 2.83 -7.61 -21.39
C PRO A 175 2.16 -6.36 -21.96
N ARG A 176 0.83 -6.24 -21.85
CA ARG A 176 0.09 -5.02 -22.25
C ARG A 176 0.39 -3.84 -21.34
N GLU A 177 0.78 -4.08 -20.09
CA GLU A 177 1.08 -3.02 -19.12
C GLU A 177 2.41 -2.31 -19.44
N ASP A 178 3.34 -3.04 -20.05
CA ASP A 178 4.63 -2.53 -20.51
C ASP A 178 4.55 -1.94 -21.93
N ALA A 179 3.41 -2.08 -22.62
CA ALA A 179 3.25 -1.57 -23.97
C ALA A 179 3.31 -0.03 -23.99
N LEU A 180 4.11 0.50 -24.91
CA LEU A 180 4.21 1.94 -25.15
C LEU A 180 3.32 2.36 -26.31
N PRO A 181 2.70 3.55 -26.25
CA PRO A 181 1.94 4.10 -27.36
C PRO A 181 2.85 4.30 -28.57
N GLN A 182 2.34 4.02 -29.78
CA GLN A 182 3.13 4.12 -31.01
C GLN A 182 3.29 5.56 -31.48
N ASP A 183 2.20 6.33 -31.41
CA ASP A 183 2.14 7.74 -31.78
C ASP A 183 1.53 8.52 -30.62
N VAL A 184 2.13 9.66 -30.27
CA VAL A 184 1.65 10.54 -29.20
C VAL A 184 1.46 11.95 -29.75
N SER A 185 0.41 12.63 -29.29
CA SER A 185 0.20 14.03 -29.60
C SER A 185 1.11 14.90 -28.74
N GLU A 186 1.74 15.91 -29.32
CA GLU A 186 2.55 16.90 -28.60
C GLU A 186 1.63 17.84 -27.80
N ARG A 187 1.49 17.60 -26.49
CA ARG A 187 0.63 18.39 -25.59
C ARG A 187 1.42 19.09 -24.49
N VAL A 188 2.52 18.47 -24.05
CA VAL A 188 3.29 18.91 -22.90
C VAL A 188 4.31 19.98 -23.26
N GLN A 189 4.46 20.96 -22.37
CA GLN A 189 5.51 21.98 -22.39
C GLN A 189 6.36 21.87 -21.13
N PHE A 190 7.63 22.27 -21.24
CA PHE A 190 8.53 22.34 -20.08
C PHE A 190 7.95 23.29 -19.01
N GLY A 191 7.94 22.83 -17.76
CA GLY A 191 7.31 23.47 -16.62
C GLY A 191 5.85 23.08 -16.37
N ASP A 192 5.18 22.38 -17.29
CA ASP A 192 3.80 21.95 -17.08
C ASP A 192 3.68 20.96 -15.91
N ILE A 193 2.59 21.07 -15.17
CA ILE A 193 2.16 20.10 -14.16
C ILE A 193 0.85 19.48 -14.58
N TRP A 194 0.80 18.16 -14.63
CA TRP A 194 -0.37 17.38 -15.03
C TRP A 194 -0.86 16.49 -13.88
N ALA A 195 -2.17 16.42 -13.73
CA ALA A 195 -2.85 15.38 -12.96
C ALA A 195 -3.19 14.22 -13.89
N LEU A 196 -2.92 13.01 -13.42
CA LEU A 196 -3.32 11.77 -14.06
C LEU A 196 -4.09 10.97 -13.00
N GLY A 197 -5.39 11.25 -12.87
CA GLY A 197 -6.18 10.80 -11.72
C GLY A 197 -5.60 11.37 -10.42
N ASN A 198 -5.14 10.49 -9.52
CA ASN A 198 -4.50 10.87 -8.25
C ASN A 198 -2.97 11.00 -8.35
N HIS A 199 -2.39 10.86 -9.54
CA HIS A 199 -0.97 11.01 -9.80
C HIS A 199 -0.62 12.45 -10.20
N ARG A 200 0.67 12.79 -10.12
CA ARG A 200 1.21 14.06 -10.61
C ARG A 200 2.42 13.81 -11.49
N LEU A 201 2.48 14.50 -12.62
CA LEU A 201 3.64 14.56 -13.50
C LEU A 201 4.06 16.01 -13.65
N ILE A 202 5.34 16.31 -13.47
CA ILE A 202 5.94 17.58 -13.89
C ILE A 202 6.88 17.34 -15.07
N CYS A 203 6.76 18.16 -16.10
CA CYS A 203 7.77 18.23 -17.14
C CYS A 203 8.85 19.21 -16.67
N GLY A 204 9.99 18.73 -16.19
CA GLY A 204 10.96 19.60 -15.52
C GLY A 204 12.26 18.92 -15.13
N ASP A 205 13.22 19.76 -14.72
CA ASP A 205 14.53 19.32 -14.22
C ASP A 205 14.41 18.79 -12.79
N SER A 206 14.67 17.50 -12.62
CA SER A 206 14.66 16.84 -11.32
C SER A 206 15.78 17.29 -10.38
N LEU A 207 16.76 18.05 -10.87
CA LEU A 207 17.80 18.67 -10.05
C LEU A 207 17.43 20.09 -9.59
N ASP A 208 16.36 20.67 -10.11
CA ASP A 208 15.84 21.97 -9.67
C ASP A 208 14.89 21.84 -8.47
N LYS A 209 15.19 22.58 -7.40
CA LYS A 209 14.41 22.55 -6.16
C LYS A 209 12.99 23.07 -6.34
N GLN A 210 12.79 24.07 -7.19
CA GLN A 210 11.47 24.67 -7.37
C GLN A 210 10.55 23.72 -8.12
N THR A 211 11.07 23.03 -9.14
CA THR A 211 10.39 21.97 -9.88
C THR A 211 9.85 20.91 -8.93
N LEU A 212 10.68 20.38 -8.03
CA LEU A 212 10.25 19.34 -7.09
C LEU A 212 9.32 19.85 -5.98
N ALA A 213 9.51 21.08 -5.51
CA ALA A 213 8.57 21.69 -4.58
C ALA A 213 7.16 21.80 -5.20
N SER A 214 7.06 22.20 -6.47
CA SER A 214 5.81 22.28 -7.21
C SER A 214 5.18 20.91 -7.49
N LEU A 215 6.01 19.90 -7.83
CA LEU A 215 5.55 18.51 -7.99
C LEU A 215 4.95 17.97 -6.69
N MET A 216 5.69 18.11 -5.59
CA MET A 216 5.35 17.48 -4.31
C MET A 216 4.25 18.21 -3.55
N ASN A 217 4.08 19.51 -3.77
CA ASN A 217 2.99 20.31 -3.20
C ASN A 217 2.82 20.10 -1.67
N ASN A 218 3.92 20.16 -0.94
CA ASN A 218 4.03 19.90 0.51
C ASN A 218 3.73 18.48 0.99
N GLU A 219 3.44 17.53 0.11
CA GLU A 219 3.36 16.11 0.45
C GLU A 219 4.74 15.46 0.47
N LYS A 220 4.82 14.25 1.04
CA LYS A 220 6.06 13.47 1.17
C LYS A 220 5.83 12.04 0.70
N ALA A 221 6.79 11.51 -0.05
CA ALA A 221 6.78 10.15 -0.55
C ALA A 221 6.99 9.12 0.57
N THR A 222 6.22 8.04 0.55
CA THR A 222 6.43 6.90 1.47
C THR A 222 7.48 5.94 0.90
N LEU A 223 7.67 5.95 -0.42
CA LEU A 223 8.70 5.19 -1.10
C LEU A 223 9.21 5.91 -2.34
N VAL A 224 10.40 5.51 -2.78
CA VAL A 224 11.00 5.91 -4.05
C VAL A 224 11.25 4.67 -4.88
N PHE A 225 10.89 4.71 -6.15
CA PHE A 225 11.39 3.77 -7.15
C PHE A 225 11.86 4.59 -8.32
N THR A 226 13.15 4.56 -8.63
CA THR A 226 13.70 5.46 -9.65
C THR A 226 14.82 4.81 -10.45
N ASP A 227 14.92 5.22 -11.72
CA ASP A 227 15.86 4.68 -12.70
C ASP A 227 16.69 5.82 -13.31
N PRO A 228 17.69 6.35 -12.59
CA PRO A 228 18.53 7.43 -13.09
C PRO A 228 19.24 7.02 -14.39
N PRO A 229 19.58 7.97 -15.26
CA PRO A 229 20.39 7.69 -16.45
C PRO A 229 21.75 7.08 -16.06
N TYR A 230 22.22 6.09 -16.82
CA TYR A 230 23.41 5.31 -16.48
C TYR A 230 24.72 5.92 -17.01
N ASN A 231 24.72 7.13 -17.57
CA ASN A 231 25.92 7.74 -18.16
C ASN A 231 26.60 6.86 -19.23
N VAL A 232 25.78 6.23 -20.08
CA VAL A 232 26.22 5.43 -21.23
C VAL A 232 25.59 6.00 -22.49
N LYS A 233 26.39 6.08 -23.57
CA LYS A 233 25.90 6.50 -24.90
C LYS A 233 24.83 5.55 -25.40
N ILE A 234 23.73 6.07 -25.89
CA ILE A 234 22.64 5.26 -26.45
C ILE A 234 22.99 4.81 -27.87
N ASP A 235 23.57 5.70 -28.69
CA ASP A 235 24.00 5.41 -30.05
C ASP A 235 25.07 4.29 -30.07
N GLY A 236 24.80 3.26 -30.87
CA GLY A 236 25.63 2.05 -30.98
C GLY A 236 25.52 1.03 -29.84
N HIS A 237 24.84 1.35 -28.73
CA HIS A 237 24.75 0.49 -27.54
C HIS A 237 23.33 -0.01 -27.24
N VAL A 238 22.29 0.64 -27.77
CA VAL A 238 20.88 0.23 -27.63
C VAL A 238 20.21 0.21 -29.02
N GLY A 239 19.74 -0.98 -29.45
CA GLY A 239 18.90 -1.13 -30.65
C GLY A 239 19.54 -1.82 -31.87
N GLY A 240 19.02 -3.02 -32.19
CA GLY A 240 18.81 -3.53 -33.56
C GLY A 240 19.91 -3.44 -34.63
N ASN A 241 21.21 -3.53 -34.30
CA ASN A 241 22.31 -3.37 -35.26
C ASN A 241 22.20 -2.06 -36.10
N GLY A 242 21.74 -0.96 -35.48
CA GLY A 242 21.63 0.34 -36.13
C GLY A 242 20.38 0.58 -36.99
N LYS A 243 19.38 -0.34 -36.96
CA LYS A 243 18.10 -0.16 -37.66
C LYS A 243 17.10 0.76 -36.94
N THR A 244 17.22 0.86 -35.61
CA THR A 244 16.45 1.80 -34.78
C THR A 244 17.44 2.76 -34.16
N LYS A 245 17.23 4.07 -34.31
CA LYS A 245 18.03 5.12 -33.67
C LYS A 245 17.19 5.80 -32.60
N HIS A 246 17.63 5.70 -31.35
CA HIS A 246 17.06 6.47 -30.26
C HIS A 246 17.76 7.83 -30.19
N LYS A 247 17.02 8.86 -29.76
CA LYS A 247 17.66 10.10 -29.32
C LYS A 247 18.44 9.80 -28.04
N GLU A 248 19.59 10.46 -27.86
CA GLU A 248 20.33 10.44 -26.60
C GLU A 248 19.47 11.02 -25.47
N PHE A 249 19.74 10.61 -24.22
CA PHE A 249 19.17 11.26 -23.05
C PHE A 249 19.67 12.71 -22.94
N ALA A 250 18.87 13.58 -22.33
CA ALA A 250 19.23 14.99 -22.16
C ALA A 250 20.52 15.18 -21.33
N PHE A 251 20.76 14.28 -20.37
CA PHE A 251 21.92 14.27 -19.49
C PHE A 251 22.34 12.82 -19.19
N ALA A 252 23.60 12.65 -18.76
CA ALA A 252 24.20 11.37 -18.41
C ALA A 252 24.00 10.32 -19.53
N SER A 253 24.44 10.71 -20.71
CA SER A 253 24.54 9.92 -21.94
C SER A 253 25.99 9.51 -22.27
N GLY A 254 26.87 9.47 -21.26
CA GLY A 254 28.29 9.13 -21.42
C GLY A 254 29.22 10.33 -21.60
N GLU A 255 28.72 11.54 -21.38
CA GLU A 255 29.52 12.76 -21.38
C GLU A 255 30.19 13.07 -20.03
N MET A 256 29.68 12.54 -18.92
CA MET A 256 30.19 12.85 -17.58
C MET A 256 31.35 11.92 -17.20
N ASN A 257 32.36 12.46 -16.52
CA ASN A 257 33.36 11.64 -15.83
C ASN A 257 32.82 11.08 -14.50
N GLU A 258 33.57 10.19 -13.84
CA GLU A 258 33.18 9.53 -12.58
C GLU A 258 32.74 10.53 -11.48
N GLN A 259 33.46 11.65 -11.33
CA GLN A 259 33.17 12.66 -10.31
C GLN A 259 31.93 13.48 -10.65
N GLU A 260 31.78 13.87 -11.91
CA GLU A 260 30.61 14.60 -12.41
C GLU A 260 29.34 13.75 -12.27
N PHE A 261 29.43 12.47 -12.63
CA PHE A 261 28.30 11.55 -12.52
C PHE A 261 27.94 11.23 -11.06
N THR A 262 28.95 11.04 -10.19
CA THR A 262 28.71 10.90 -8.74
C THR A 262 28.04 12.15 -8.17
N THR A 263 28.45 13.35 -8.61
CA THR A 263 27.84 14.62 -8.18
C THR A 263 26.39 14.73 -8.65
N PHE A 264 26.11 14.34 -9.90
CA PHE A 264 24.77 14.28 -10.46
C PHE A 264 23.85 13.38 -9.62
N LEU A 265 24.28 12.14 -9.33
CA LEU A 265 23.53 11.20 -8.50
C LEU A 265 23.34 11.72 -7.07
N CYS A 266 24.38 12.33 -6.48
CA CYS A 266 24.30 12.90 -5.13
C CYS A 266 23.21 13.99 -5.05
N ASN A 267 23.16 14.90 -6.02
CA ASN A 267 22.12 15.93 -6.06
C ASN A 267 20.72 15.33 -6.20
N ALA A 268 20.54 14.33 -7.07
CA ALA A 268 19.26 13.62 -7.19
C ALA A 268 18.88 12.93 -5.87
N PHE A 269 19.82 12.29 -5.18
CA PHE A 269 19.55 11.58 -3.93
C PHE A 269 19.24 12.54 -2.78
N ILE A 270 19.86 13.71 -2.72
CA ILE A 270 19.49 14.79 -1.79
C ILE A 270 18.01 15.13 -1.99
N HIS A 271 17.58 15.37 -3.22
CA HIS A 271 16.18 15.71 -3.50
C HIS A 271 15.20 14.58 -3.17
N LEU A 272 15.55 13.33 -3.50
CA LEU A 272 14.75 12.17 -3.13
C LEU A 272 14.54 12.11 -1.61
N THR A 273 15.60 12.31 -0.82
CA THR A 273 15.51 12.28 0.64
C THR A 273 14.79 13.50 1.21
N GLU A 274 15.02 14.70 0.67
CA GLU A 274 14.32 15.94 1.05
C GLU A 274 12.81 15.84 0.82
N HIS A 275 12.32 15.01 -0.11
CA HIS A 275 10.91 14.85 -0.43
C HIS A 275 10.27 13.53 0.06
N SER A 276 10.99 12.77 0.89
CA SER A 276 10.50 11.49 1.42
C SER A 276 10.20 11.55 2.92
N LYS A 277 9.31 10.66 3.38
CA LYS A 277 9.02 10.47 4.81
C LYS A 277 10.21 9.79 5.49
N ASP A 278 10.43 10.10 6.77
CA ASP A 278 11.33 9.30 7.61
C ASP A 278 10.84 7.84 7.60
N GLY A 279 11.75 6.88 7.42
CA GLY A 279 11.46 5.44 7.37
C GLY A 279 11.18 4.90 5.96
N SER A 280 11.15 5.75 4.94
CA SER A 280 10.92 5.36 3.55
C SER A 280 12.02 4.45 2.98
N ILE A 281 11.62 3.60 2.03
CA ILE A 281 12.54 2.74 1.26
C ILE A 281 12.68 3.30 -0.16
N HIS A 282 13.93 3.45 -0.59
CA HIS A 282 14.30 3.96 -1.89
C HIS A 282 14.93 2.84 -2.71
N PHE A 283 14.28 2.45 -3.80
CA PHE A 283 14.79 1.52 -4.80
C PHE A 283 15.42 2.32 -5.94
N ILE A 284 16.74 2.18 -6.09
CA ILE A 284 17.52 2.91 -7.10
C ILE A 284 18.09 1.90 -8.08
N CYS A 285 17.62 1.93 -9.33
CA CYS A 285 18.12 1.06 -10.39
C CYS A 285 19.47 1.57 -10.92
N MET A 286 20.42 0.67 -11.16
CA MET A 286 21.68 1.02 -11.81
C MET A 286 22.37 -0.22 -12.43
N ASP A 287 23.20 0.02 -13.43
CA ASP A 287 24.13 -0.99 -13.93
C ASP A 287 25.30 -1.22 -12.95
N TRP A 288 25.80 -2.46 -12.86
CA TRP A 288 26.88 -2.83 -11.95
C TRP A 288 28.16 -2.00 -12.14
N ARG A 289 28.40 -1.44 -13.33
CA ARG A 289 29.59 -0.61 -13.61
C ARG A 289 29.59 0.70 -12.81
N HIS A 290 28.41 1.19 -12.42
CA HIS A 290 28.24 2.43 -11.65
C HIS A 290 27.90 2.17 -10.18
N MET A 291 28.15 0.95 -9.68
CA MET A 291 27.91 0.61 -8.28
C MET A 291 28.68 1.55 -7.33
N ARG A 292 29.91 1.93 -7.68
CA ARG A 292 30.73 2.79 -6.84
C ARG A 292 30.11 4.18 -6.73
N GLU A 293 29.75 4.79 -7.86
CA GLU A 293 29.18 6.14 -7.94
C GLU A 293 27.85 6.22 -7.20
N VAL A 294 27.00 5.18 -7.28
CA VAL A 294 25.76 5.10 -6.49
C VAL A 294 26.07 5.01 -5.00
N MET A 295 26.99 4.15 -4.59
CA MET A 295 27.34 3.99 -3.17
C MET A 295 27.98 5.25 -2.58
N ASP A 296 28.84 5.92 -3.34
CA ASP A 296 29.49 7.16 -2.95
C ASP A 296 28.46 8.31 -2.87
N ALA A 297 27.54 8.42 -3.83
CA ALA A 297 26.45 9.40 -3.82
C ALA A 297 25.45 9.18 -2.67
N ALA A 298 25.20 7.92 -2.27
CA ALA A 298 24.30 7.57 -1.17
C ALA A 298 24.92 7.79 0.23
N SER A 299 26.25 7.90 0.28
CA SER A 299 27.01 7.96 1.54
C SER A 299 26.61 9.17 2.39
N GLY A 300 26.17 8.92 3.62
CA GLY A 300 25.76 9.96 4.56
C GLY A 300 24.34 10.51 4.37
N LEU A 301 23.65 10.18 3.27
CA LEU A 301 22.25 10.56 3.04
C LEU A 301 21.26 9.52 3.59
N TYR A 302 21.60 8.25 3.43
CA TYR A 302 20.76 7.13 3.86
C TYR A 302 21.26 6.54 5.17
N SER A 303 20.33 6.06 6.00
CA SER A 303 20.67 5.46 7.29
C SER A 303 21.17 4.03 7.15
N GLU A 304 20.74 3.32 6.10
CA GLU A 304 21.07 1.91 5.88
C GLU A 304 20.90 1.52 4.41
N LEU A 305 21.85 0.76 3.86
CA LEU A 305 21.62 -0.05 2.66
C LEU A 305 20.96 -1.37 3.10
N LYS A 306 19.64 -1.48 2.93
CA LYS A 306 18.87 -2.66 3.36
C LYS A 306 19.27 -3.92 2.62
N ASN A 307 19.43 -3.81 1.30
CA ASN A 307 19.85 -4.91 0.47
C ASN A 307 20.35 -4.42 -0.88
N LEU A 308 21.09 -5.29 -1.56
CA LEU A 308 21.35 -5.18 -2.98
C LEU A 308 20.52 -6.25 -3.69
N ILE A 309 19.59 -5.79 -4.51
CA ILE A 309 18.71 -6.64 -5.29
C ILE A 309 19.33 -6.86 -6.67
N VAL A 310 19.32 -8.11 -7.12
CA VAL A 310 19.72 -8.50 -8.47
C VAL A 310 18.45 -8.79 -9.27
N TRP A 311 18.11 -7.91 -10.21
CA TRP A 311 17.07 -8.21 -11.19
C TRP A 311 17.67 -9.12 -12.26
N ALA A 312 17.38 -10.41 -12.16
CA ALA A 312 17.73 -11.43 -13.13
C ALA A 312 16.74 -11.39 -14.30
N LYS A 313 17.28 -11.12 -15.49
CA LYS A 313 16.55 -11.01 -16.75
C LYS A 313 16.45 -12.35 -17.47
N ASP A 314 15.54 -12.47 -18.42
CA ASP A 314 15.44 -13.68 -19.25
C ASP A 314 16.66 -13.85 -20.15
N ASN A 315 17.11 -12.75 -20.76
CA ASN A 315 18.11 -12.73 -21.81
C ASN A 315 19.29 -11.82 -21.46
N GLY A 316 20.50 -12.25 -21.81
CA GLY A 316 21.70 -11.43 -21.66
C GLY A 316 21.72 -10.27 -22.67
N GLY A 317 22.24 -9.11 -22.25
CA GLY A 317 22.44 -7.94 -23.10
C GLY A 317 23.42 -8.18 -24.26
N MET A 318 23.63 -7.16 -25.09
CA MET A 318 24.59 -7.23 -26.20
C MET A 318 26.04 -7.34 -25.69
N GLY A 319 26.91 -7.99 -26.47
CA GLY A 319 28.33 -8.16 -26.15
C GLY A 319 28.86 -9.56 -26.50
N THR A 320 30.19 -9.69 -26.54
CA THR A 320 30.88 -10.94 -26.93
C THR A 320 31.53 -11.69 -25.77
N PHE A 321 31.72 -11.03 -24.62
CA PHE A 321 32.27 -11.65 -23.40
C PHE A 321 31.14 -12.06 -22.43
N TYR A 322 31.37 -12.09 -21.10
CA TYR A 322 30.30 -12.34 -20.13
C TYR A 322 29.19 -11.29 -20.24
N ARG A 323 28.10 -11.66 -20.90
CA ARG A 323 26.95 -10.79 -21.16
C ARG A 323 26.13 -10.61 -19.88
N SER A 324 25.93 -9.37 -19.46
CA SER A 324 25.06 -9.06 -18.31
C SER A 324 23.64 -9.55 -18.58
N ARG A 325 23.16 -10.45 -17.71
CA ARG A 325 21.76 -10.90 -17.64
C ARG A 325 21.08 -10.38 -16.36
N HIS A 326 21.55 -9.25 -15.88
CA HIS A 326 21.01 -8.62 -14.70
C HIS A 326 21.18 -7.10 -14.72
N GLU A 327 20.38 -6.44 -13.89
CA GLU A 327 20.62 -5.09 -13.39
C GLU A 327 20.59 -5.11 -11.86
N LEU A 328 21.14 -4.07 -11.23
CA LEU A 328 21.14 -3.94 -9.79
C LEU A 328 20.09 -2.93 -9.34
N ILE A 329 19.47 -3.21 -8.20
CA ILE A 329 18.55 -2.29 -7.53
C ILE A 329 19.04 -2.13 -6.10
N PHE A 330 19.42 -0.92 -5.72
CA PHE A 330 19.87 -0.61 -4.37
C PHE A 330 18.65 -0.25 -3.54
N ALA A 331 18.40 -1.01 -2.47
CA ALA A 331 17.32 -0.72 -1.53
C ALA A 331 17.90 0.03 -0.32
N TYR A 332 17.77 1.34 -0.31
CA TYR A 332 18.19 2.18 0.82
C TYR A 332 17.02 2.51 1.73
N LYS A 333 17.29 2.63 3.04
CA LYS A 333 16.38 3.23 4.00
C LYS A 333 16.80 4.68 4.25
N TYR A 334 15.83 5.59 4.13
CA TYR A 334 16.00 6.96 4.59
C TYR A 334 15.41 7.13 6.00
N GLY A 335 16.09 7.92 6.83
CA GLY A 335 15.63 8.23 8.18
C GLY A 335 15.80 7.10 9.21
N THR A 336 15.31 7.36 10.43
CA THR A 336 15.55 6.51 11.62
C THR A 336 14.34 5.70 12.05
N THR A 337 13.12 6.14 11.71
CA THR A 337 11.87 5.48 12.06
C THR A 337 11.71 4.12 11.39
N ASP A 338 10.81 3.27 11.89
CA ASP A 338 10.58 1.95 11.30
C ASP A 338 10.05 2.08 9.87
N HIS A 339 10.54 1.21 8.98
CA HIS A 339 10.08 1.14 7.60
C HIS A 339 8.89 0.19 7.49
N ILE A 340 8.05 0.39 6.48
CA ILE A 340 6.98 -0.55 6.14
C ILE A 340 7.62 -1.81 5.53
N ASN A 341 7.19 -2.97 6.02
CA ASN A 341 7.52 -4.28 5.47
C ASN A 341 6.22 -5.09 5.41
N SER A 342 5.61 -5.20 4.24
CA SER A 342 4.33 -5.89 4.05
C SER A 342 4.48 -7.36 3.67
N PHE A 343 5.72 -7.85 3.45
CA PHE A 343 5.97 -9.24 3.06
C PHE A 343 6.30 -10.15 4.24
N GLU A 344 6.89 -9.64 5.32
CA GLU A 344 7.02 -10.33 6.63
C GLU A 344 7.46 -11.81 6.55
N LEU A 345 8.40 -12.15 5.66
CA LEU A 345 8.89 -13.51 5.39
C LEU A 345 7.82 -14.48 4.83
N GLY A 346 6.82 -14.00 4.10
CA GLY A 346 5.78 -14.83 3.50
C GLY A 346 4.57 -15.10 4.38
N GLN A 347 4.50 -14.53 5.59
CA GLN A 347 3.42 -14.80 6.55
C GLN A 347 2.02 -14.49 6.00
N HIS A 348 1.92 -13.47 5.14
CA HIS A 348 0.67 -13.00 4.54
C HIS A 348 0.66 -13.19 3.01
N GLY A 349 1.37 -14.21 2.52
CA GLY A 349 1.35 -14.61 1.10
C GLY A 349 2.30 -13.85 0.18
N ARG A 350 3.09 -12.89 0.69
CA ARG A 350 4.17 -12.22 -0.08
C ARG A 350 5.53 -12.72 0.38
N TYR A 351 6.22 -13.48 -0.46
CA TYR A 351 7.59 -13.92 -0.18
C TYR A 351 8.57 -13.20 -1.10
N ARG A 352 9.66 -12.69 -0.52
CA ARG A 352 10.67 -11.90 -1.24
C ARG A 352 12.07 -12.41 -0.94
N THR A 353 12.89 -12.46 -1.99
CA THR A 353 14.34 -12.61 -1.89
C THR A 353 15.01 -11.44 -2.60
N ASN A 354 16.33 -11.29 -2.45
CA ASN A 354 17.08 -10.25 -3.14
C ASN A 354 17.48 -10.63 -4.58
N VAL A 355 16.96 -11.74 -5.12
CA VAL A 355 17.07 -12.07 -6.55
C VAL A 355 15.69 -12.02 -7.16
N TRP A 356 15.45 -11.01 -7.97
CA TRP A 356 14.17 -10.74 -8.62
C TRP A 356 14.19 -11.30 -10.02
N GLN A 357 13.23 -12.16 -10.36
CA GLN A 357 13.11 -12.75 -11.69
C GLN A 357 11.96 -12.10 -12.44
N TYR A 358 12.28 -11.23 -13.39
CA TYR A 358 11.29 -10.55 -14.23
C TYR A 358 11.80 -10.45 -15.67
N ARG A 359 10.86 -10.44 -16.61
CA ARG A 359 11.17 -10.40 -18.05
C ARG A 359 11.95 -9.15 -18.44
N SER A 360 12.72 -9.23 -19.52
CA SER A 360 13.27 -8.03 -20.17
C SER A 360 12.21 -7.29 -21.00
N ALA A 361 12.44 -6.01 -21.26
CA ALA A 361 11.72 -5.29 -22.31
C ALA A 361 11.92 -6.00 -23.67
N ASN A 362 10.84 -6.14 -24.42
CA ASN A 362 10.83 -6.74 -25.75
C ASN A 362 11.29 -5.72 -26.82
N GLN A 363 11.52 -6.19 -28.04
CA GLN A 363 12.07 -5.33 -29.09
C GLN A 363 11.13 -4.20 -29.54
N LYS A 364 9.80 -4.34 -29.36
CA LYS A 364 8.87 -3.25 -29.65
C LYS A 364 8.95 -2.16 -28.59
N GLU A 365 8.97 -2.54 -27.31
CA GLU A 365 9.14 -1.63 -26.17
C GLU A 365 10.46 -0.87 -26.28
N LEU A 366 11.55 -1.59 -26.56
CA LEU A 366 12.88 -1.02 -26.75
C LEU A 366 12.97 -0.08 -27.95
N ASN A 367 12.09 -0.17 -28.96
CA ASN A 367 12.09 0.76 -30.09
C ASN A 367 11.47 2.13 -29.74
N HIS A 368 10.72 2.23 -28.64
CA HIS A 368 10.08 3.48 -28.19
C HIS A 368 10.79 4.12 -26.99
N HIS A 369 11.34 3.31 -26.06
CA HIS A 369 12.19 3.81 -24.98
C HIS A 369 13.35 2.84 -24.72
N PRO A 370 14.60 3.33 -24.58
CA PRO A 370 15.78 2.47 -24.50
C PRO A 370 15.84 1.61 -23.22
N THR A 371 15.19 2.04 -22.13
CA THR A 371 15.24 1.39 -20.81
C THR A 371 13.85 1.23 -20.16
N VAL A 372 12.92 0.49 -20.80
CA VAL A 372 11.63 0.19 -20.15
C VAL A 372 11.82 -0.83 -19.02
N LYS A 373 11.43 -0.46 -17.80
CA LYS A 373 11.39 -1.37 -16.64
C LYS A 373 10.03 -2.09 -16.59
N PRO A 374 9.99 -3.39 -16.24
CA PRO A 374 8.74 -4.14 -16.13
C PRO A 374 7.82 -3.56 -15.05
N VAL A 375 6.58 -3.28 -15.40
CA VAL A 375 5.57 -2.73 -14.48
C VAL A 375 5.35 -3.63 -13.28
N GLU A 376 5.26 -4.95 -13.48
CA GLU A 376 5.02 -5.89 -12.37
C GLU A 376 6.12 -5.87 -11.31
N MET A 377 7.38 -5.74 -11.73
CA MET A 377 8.52 -5.64 -10.81
C MET A 377 8.40 -4.41 -9.91
N ILE A 378 8.01 -3.28 -10.50
CA ILE A 378 7.82 -2.02 -9.78
C ILE A 378 6.58 -2.13 -8.88
N ALA A 379 5.48 -2.72 -9.37
CA ALA A 379 4.26 -2.92 -8.60
C ALA A 379 4.50 -3.77 -7.36
N ASP A 380 5.30 -4.84 -7.47
CA ASP A 380 5.70 -5.65 -6.33
C ASP A 380 6.57 -4.89 -5.34
N ALA A 381 7.57 -4.14 -5.81
CA ALA A 381 8.38 -3.28 -4.96
C ALA A 381 7.52 -2.23 -4.23
N ILE A 382 6.53 -1.65 -4.91
CA ILE A 382 5.57 -0.69 -4.32
C ILE A 382 4.78 -1.37 -3.20
N LYS A 383 4.17 -2.53 -3.49
CA LYS A 383 3.36 -3.28 -2.52
C LYS A 383 4.15 -3.66 -1.27
N ASP A 384 5.43 -3.98 -1.41
CA ASP A 384 6.29 -4.47 -0.32
C ASP A 384 6.54 -3.45 0.80
N VAL A 385 6.54 -2.15 0.47
CA VAL A 385 6.97 -1.07 1.39
C VAL A 385 6.00 0.11 1.45
N SER A 386 4.76 -0.06 1.00
CA SER A 386 3.73 1.00 1.00
C SER A 386 2.32 0.48 1.22
N GLN A 387 1.43 1.41 1.58
CA GLN A 387 -0.01 1.18 1.66
C GLN A 387 -0.72 1.84 0.46
N ARG A 388 -2.01 1.52 0.26
CA ARG A 388 -2.83 2.23 -0.73
C ARG A 388 -2.86 3.73 -0.43
N ASN A 389 -2.93 4.53 -1.49
CA ASN A 389 -2.85 5.99 -1.49
C ASN A 389 -1.51 6.60 -1.03
N ASP A 390 -0.51 5.80 -0.65
CA ASP A 390 0.84 6.32 -0.44
C ASP A 390 1.44 6.86 -1.75
N ILE A 391 2.36 7.82 -1.60
CA ILE A 391 3.07 8.43 -2.73
C ILE A 391 4.36 7.66 -3.03
N VAL A 392 4.50 7.25 -4.30
CA VAL A 392 5.72 6.74 -4.93
C VAL A 392 6.36 7.90 -5.68
N LEU A 393 7.58 8.29 -5.31
CA LEU A 393 8.33 9.32 -6.03
C LEU A 393 9.33 8.70 -7.01
N ASP A 394 9.37 9.25 -8.21
CA ASP A 394 10.36 8.90 -9.24
C ASP A 394 10.80 10.16 -9.98
N LEU A 395 12.10 10.45 -9.92
CA LEU A 395 12.68 11.66 -10.50
C LEU A 395 13.10 11.50 -11.96
N PHE A 396 13.01 10.29 -12.50
CA PHE A 396 13.42 9.93 -13.85
C PHE A 396 12.30 9.14 -14.51
N GLY A 397 11.16 9.79 -14.72
CA GLY A 397 9.90 9.16 -15.10
C GLY A 397 9.95 8.36 -16.41
N GLY A 398 10.78 8.76 -17.36
CA GLY A 398 11.02 8.07 -18.63
C GLY A 398 9.72 7.72 -19.34
N SER A 399 9.52 6.42 -19.59
CA SER A 399 8.30 5.93 -20.24
C SER A 399 7.07 5.76 -19.32
N GLY A 400 7.17 6.09 -18.03
CA GLY A 400 6.05 6.06 -17.08
C GLY A 400 5.74 4.70 -16.46
N SER A 401 6.66 3.73 -16.43
CA SER A 401 6.39 2.42 -15.82
C SER A 401 6.04 2.53 -14.33
N THR A 402 6.66 3.45 -13.60
CA THR A 402 6.32 3.73 -12.19
C THR A 402 4.89 4.27 -12.05
N LEU A 403 4.40 5.07 -13.01
CA LEU A 403 3.02 5.54 -13.01
C LEU A 403 2.03 4.40 -13.13
N ILE A 404 2.23 3.52 -14.13
CA ILE A 404 1.33 2.38 -14.37
C ILE A 404 1.35 1.40 -13.20
N ALA A 405 2.52 1.17 -12.61
CA ALA A 405 2.66 0.33 -11.42
C ALA A 405 1.93 0.92 -10.20
N ALA A 406 2.00 2.24 -10.01
CA ALA A 406 1.29 2.91 -8.94
C ALA A 406 -0.24 2.86 -9.15
N GLU A 407 -0.72 3.15 -10.37
CA GLU A 407 -2.13 3.05 -10.73
C GLU A 407 -2.66 1.63 -10.48
N LYS A 408 -1.96 0.63 -11.02
CA LYS A 408 -2.29 -0.80 -10.85
C LYS A 408 -2.46 -1.20 -9.39
N THR A 409 -1.63 -0.64 -8.51
CA THR A 409 -1.60 -1.00 -7.09
C THR A 409 -2.42 -0.06 -6.20
N GLY A 410 -3.10 0.95 -6.77
CA GLY A 410 -3.84 1.96 -6.01
C GLY A 410 -2.95 2.84 -5.12
N ARG A 411 -1.72 3.12 -5.57
CA ARG A 411 -0.80 4.11 -4.99
C ARG A 411 -0.76 5.37 -5.88
N ARG A 412 -0.11 6.44 -5.43
CA ARG A 412 -0.02 7.70 -6.18
C ARG A 412 1.41 7.91 -6.70
N ALA A 413 1.61 7.95 -8.01
CA ALA A 413 2.92 8.28 -8.59
C ALA A 413 3.12 9.79 -8.71
N TYR A 414 4.24 10.29 -8.21
CA TYR A 414 4.69 11.67 -8.39
C TYR A 414 5.99 11.62 -9.20
N LEU A 415 5.94 12.13 -10.42
CA LEU A 415 6.98 11.95 -11.43
C LEU A 415 7.58 13.28 -11.89
N SER A 416 8.90 13.30 -12.04
CA SER A 416 9.61 14.31 -12.84
C SER A 416 10.11 13.64 -14.11
N GLU A 417 9.89 14.29 -15.25
CA GLU A 417 10.48 13.89 -16.53
C GLU A 417 10.93 15.14 -17.28
N TYR A 418 12.17 15.14 -17.78
CA TYR A 418 12.77 16.33 -18.38
C TYR A 418 12.28 16.56 -19.82
N ASP A 419 12.13 15.50 -20.61
CA ASP A 419 11.75 15.60 -22.02
C ASP A 419 10.22 15.68 -22.18
N PRO A 420 9.67 16.77 -22.76
CA PRO A 420 8.25 16.88 -23.03
C PRO A 420 7.68 15.70 -23.85
N HIS A 421 8.47 15.11 -24.75
CA HIS A 421 8.03 13.97 -25.54
C HIS A 421 7.78 12.73 -24.68
N TYR A 422 8.66 12.45 -23.71
CA TYR A 422 8.44 11.35 -22.78
C TYR A 422 7.27 11.65 -21.83
N CYS A 423 7.06 12.92 -21.47
CA CYS A 423 5.85 13.32 -20.74
C CYS A 423 4.57 13.01 -21.55
N ASP A 424 4.53 13.34 -22.84
CA ASP A 424 3.38 12.99 -23.72
C ASP A 424 3.14 11.48 -23.79
N ILE A 425 4.22 10.67 -23.79
CA ILE A 425 4.14 9.21 -23.68
C ILE A 425 3.52 8.79 -22.36
N ILE A 426 3.96 9.36 -21.23
CA ILE A 426 3.39 9.08 -19.91
C ILE A 426 1.89 9.42 -19.88
N LEU A 427 1.50 10.59 -20.40
CA LEU A 427 0.10 10.99 -20.46
C LEU A 427 -0.73 9.98 -21.26
N GLN A 428 -0.32 9.67 -22.49
CA GLN A 428 -1.07 8.76 -23.36
C GLN A 428 -1.14 7.35 -22.76
N ARG A 429 -0.03 6.85 -22.19
CA ARG A 429 0.03 5.51 -21.58
C ARG A 429 -0.92 5.40 -20.39
N TYR A 430 -1.01 6.44 -19.56
CA TYR A 430 -2.00 6.49 -18.48
C TYR A 430 -3.43 6.48 -19.02
N GLU A 431 -3.76 7.34 -19.98
CA GLU A 431 -5.11 7.46 -20.54
C GLU A 431 -5.58 6.14 -21.14
N ASP A 432 -4.68 5.44 -21.84
CA ASP A 432 -4.94 4.12 -22.41
C ASP A 432 -5.11 3.04 -21.34
N TYR A 433 -4.35 3.08 -20.26
CA TYR A 433 -4.39 2.08 -19.18
C TYR A 433 -5.59 2.29 -18.25
N ALA A 434 -5.69 3.48 -17.65
CA ALA A 434 -6.69 3.84 -16.65
C ALA A 434 -8.07 4.14 -17.25
N LYS A 435 -8.14 4.38 -18.56
CA LYS A 435 -9.36 4.84 -19.25
C LYS A 435 -9.91 6.14 -18.68
N ASP A 436 -9.01 7.00 -18.22
CA ASP A 436 -9.25 8.35 -17.72
C ASP A 436 -8.48 9.38 -18.57
N GLN A 437 -8.66 10.67 -18.33
CA GLN A 437 -8.01 11.75 -19.07
C GLN A 437 -6.94 12.46 -18.23
N ALA A 438 -5.79 12.75 -18.83
CA ALA A 438 -4.81 13.61 -18.19
C ALA A 438 -5.30 15.07 -18.19
N VAL A 439 -5.16 15.75 -17.05
CA VAL A 439 -5.63 17.13 -16.85
C VAL A 439 -4.45 18.03 -16.55
N LEU A 440 -4.25 19.05 -17.37
CA LEU A 440 -3.25 20.09 -17.11
C LEU A 440 -3.68 20.90 -15.87
N LEU A 441 -2.85 20.89 -14.82
CA LEU A 441 -3.08 21.64 -13.59
C LEU A 441 -2.48 23.05 -13.68
N GLU A 442 -1.25 23.13 -14.17
CA GLU A 442 -0.48 24.37 -14.21
C GLU A 442 0.37 24.41 -15.48
N ARG A 443 0.38 25.57 -16.13
CA ARG A 443 1.34 25.92 -17.18
C ARG A 443 1.96 27.26 -16.80
N PRO A 444 3.25 27.31 -16.45
CA PRO A 444 3.92 28.56 -16.15
C PRO A 444 3.81 29.48 -17.36
N SER A 445 3.33 30.71 -17.14
CA SER A 445 3.39 31.74 -18.18
C SER A 445 4.85 31.98 -18.53
N LEU A 446 5.22 31.80 -19.81
CA LEU A 446 6.53 32.14 -20.33
C LEU A 446 6.91 33.56 -19.87
N ILE A 447 7.82 33.68 -18.92
CA ILE A 447 8.51 34.94 -18.71
C ILE A 447 9.43 35.05 -19.93
N GLU A 448 9.05 35.87 -20.90
CA GLU A 448 9.98 36.38 -21.89
C GLU A 448 11.18 36.95 -21.13
N HIS A 449 12.28 36.22 -21.09
CA HIS A 449 13.58 36.82 -20.81
C HIS A 449 13.87 37.76 -21.98
N GLN A 450 13.39 38.98 -21.86
CA GLN A 450 13.80 40.09 -22.72
C GLN A 450 15.27 40.41 -22.42
N GLY A 451 16.11 40.25 -23.44
CA GLY A 451 17.39 40.97 -23.57
C GLY A 451 18.64 40.18 -23.24
#